data_AF-M4B1M7-F1
#
_entry.id   AF-M4B1M7-F1
#
_cell.length_a   1.000
_cell.length_b   1.000
_cell.length_c   1.000
_cell.angle_alpha   90.00
_cell.angle_beta   90.00
_cell.angle_gamma   90.00
#
_symmetry.space_group_name_H-M   'P 1'
#
loop_
_entity.id
_entity.type
_entity.pdbx_description
1 polymer ?
#
loop_
_entity_poly.entity_id
_entity_poly.type
_entity_poly.pdbx_seq_one_letter_code
_entity_poly.pdbx_strand_id
1 'polypeptide(L)'
;MALRVAVEKAAAASSPAVTLYRYITKQVPRVLTLYDIPMEPSEARLAVQALFRQHADVKDPRVVDMLITKANMELEETLMQWKQKVHLMTLLEHGKALRTPAPAVDSAEQALEKFLAGVDDDEDEL
;
A
#
# COMPACT_ATOMS: atom_id res chain seq x y z
N MET A 1 -17.20 28.16 -21.54
CA MET A 1 -15.72 27.99 -21.55
C MET A 1 -15.11 27.87 -20.14
N ALA A 2 -15.61 28.56 -19.12
CA ALA A 2 -15.07 28.49 -17.74
C ALA A 2 -15.06 27.09 -17.10
N LEU A 3 -16.04 26.24 -17.40
CA LEU A 3 -16.11 24.88 -16.82
C LEU A 3 -14.99 23.97 -17.34
N ARG A 4 -14.54 24.15 -18.60
CA ARG A 4 -13.41 23.40 -19.17
C ARG A 4 -12.09 23.83 -18.54
N VAL A 5 -11.90 25.14 -18.36
CA VAL A 5 -10.69 25.70 -17.72
C VAL A 5 -10.59 25.30 -16.25
N ALA A 6 -11.72 25.24 -15.53
CA ALA A 6 -11.75 24.75 -14.15
C ALA A 6 -11.41 23.25 -14.04
N VAL A 7 -11.90 22.44 -14.98
CA VAL A 7 -11.54 21.01 -15.08
C VAL A 7 -10.05 20.84 -15.42
N GLU A 8 -9.49 21.65 -16.31
CA GLU A 8 -8.05 21.66 -16.63
C GLU A 8 -7.19 22.04 -15.42
N LYS A 9 -7.58 23.08 -14.68
CA LYS A 9 -6.87 23.54 -13.48
C LYS A 9 -6.97 22.53 -12.32
N ALA A 10 -8.12 21.85 -12.19
CA ALA A 10 -8.31 20.76 -11.24
C ALA A 10 -7.53 19.49 -11.63
N ALA A 11 -7.42 19.20 -12.94
CA ALA A 11 -6.62 18.10 -13.45
C ALA A 11 -5.11 18.36 -13.23
N ALA A 12 -4.65 19.59 -13.43
CA ALA A 12 -3.28 20.02 -13.10
C ALA A 12 -2.98 20.03 -11.60
N ALA A 13 -4.02 20.11 -10.75
CA ALA A 13 -3.90 20.06 -9.29
C ALA A 13 -3.94 18.63 -8.71
N SER A 14 -4.29 17.62 -9.51
CA SER A 14 -4.32 16.23 -9.05
C SER A 14 -2.90 15.68 -8.99
N SER A 15 -2.41 15.34 -7.80
CA SER A 15 -1.10 14.71 -7.68
C SER A 15 -1.05 13.41 -8.50
N PRO A 16 0.07 13.11 -9.19
CA PRO A 16 0.23 11.87 -9.95
C PRO A 16 -0.06 10.62 -9.12
N ALA A 17 0.32 10.63 -7.84
CA ALA A 17 0.02 9.56 -6.89
C ALA A 17 -1.48 9.30 -6.70
N VAL A 18 -2.31 10.34 -6.64
CA VAL A 18 -3.77 10.19 -6.49
C VAL A 18 -4.39 9.62 -7.78
N THR A 19 -3.88 10.01 -8.94
CA THR A 19 -4.32 9.42 -10.22
C THR A 19 -3.97 7.93 -10.28
N LEU A 20 -2.77 7.55 -9.89
CA LEU A 20 -2.34 6.16 -9.81
C LEU A 20 -3.20 5.36 -8.82
N TYR A 21 -3.44 5.89 -7.62
CA TYR A 21 -4.31 5.24 -6.62
C TYR A 21 -5.72 4.96 -7.16
N ARG A 22 -6.34 5.95 -7.84
CA ARG A 22 -7.65 5.77 -8.48
C ARG A 22 -7.62 4.71 -9.59
N TYR A 23 -6.51 4.59 -10.30
CA TYR A 23 -6.36 3.58 -11.34
C TYR A 23 -6.23 2.17 -10.73
N ILE A 24 -5.36 1.99 -9.74
CA ILE A 24 -5.16 0.71 -9.04
C ILE A 24 -6.47 0.25 -8.40
N THR A 25 -7.14 1.12 -7.64
CA THR A 25 -8.40 0.75 -6.95
C THR A 25 -9.52 0.29 -7.89
N LYS A 26 -9.53 0.74 -9.15
CA LYS A 26 -10.45 0.22 -10.18
C LYS A 26 -10.06 -1.17 -10.68
N GLN A 27 -8.76 -1.48 -10.74
CA GLN A 27 -8.27 -2.78 -11.20
C GLN A 27 -8.33 -3.85 -10.10
N VAL A 28 -8.35 -3.47 -8.80
CA VAL A 28 -8.35 -4.42 -7.67
C VAL A 28 -9.37 -5.56 -7.82
N PRO A 29 -10.68 -5.32 -8.09
CA PRO A 29 -11.64 -6.43 -8.21
C PRO A 29 -11.29 -7.40 -9.33
N ARG A 30 -10.80 -6.88 -10.47
CA ARG A 30 -10.36 -7.70 -11.61
C ARG A 30 -9.15 -8.56 -11.23
N VAL A 31 -8.17 -7.99 -10.53
CA VAL A 31 -6.98 -8.71 -10.07
C VAL A 31 -7.36 -9.82 -9.08
N LEU A 32 -8.24 -9.55 -8.12
CA LEU A 32 -8.70 -10.57 -7.17
C LEU A 32 -9.34 -11.78 -7.88
N THR A 33 -10.17 -11.53 -8.89
CA THR A 33 -10.76 -12.61 -9.70
C THR A 33 -9.74 -13.35 -10.56
N LEU A 34 -8.75 -12.64 -11.10
CA LEU A 34 -7.73 -13.21 -11.98
C LEU A 34 -6.79 -14.17 -11.24
N TYR A 35 -6.51 -13.87 -9.97
CA TYR A 35 -5.61 -14.63 -9.10
C TYR A 35 -6.33 -15.53 -8.10
N ASP A 36 -7.67 -15.59 -8.15
CA ASP A 36 -8.52 -16.37 -7.25
C ASP A 36 -8.19 -16.12 -5.77
N ILE A 37 -8.07 -14.85 -5.38
CA ILE A 37 -7.74 -14.45 -4.01
C ILE A 37 -9.03 -14.37 -3.17
N PRO A 38 -9.14 -15.11 -2.05
CA PRO A 38 -10.34 -15.14 -1.22
C PRO A 38 -10.40 -13.95 -0.25
N MET A 39 -10.27 -12.72 -0.76
CA MET A 39 -10.35 -11.47 0.01
C MET A 39 -11.51 -10.62 -0.50
N GLU A 40 -12.19 -9.91 0.41
CA GLU A 40 -13.25 -8.99 0.01
C GLU A 40 -12.66 -7.81 -0.79
N PRO A 41 -13.27 -7.40 -1.93
CA PRO A 41 -12.79 -6.26 -2.71
C PRO A 41 -12.75 -4.94 -1.95
N SER A 42 -13.54 -4.78 -0.89
CA SER A 42 -13.49 -3.60 -0.01
C SER A 42 -12.23 -3.61 0.85
N GLU A 43 -11.92 -4.75 1.47
CA GLU A 43 -10.73 -4.96 2.30
C GLU A 43 -9.45 -4.80 1.48
N ALA A 44 -9.39 -5.37 0.28
CA ALA A 44 -8.23 -5.22 -0.60
C ALA A 44 -7.98 -3.76 -0.99
N ARG A 45 -9.05 -2.97 -1.21
CA ARG A 45 -8.92 -1.52 -1.49
C ARG A 45 -8.38 -0.76 -0.27
N LEU A 46 -8.79 -1.13 0.94
CA LEU A 46 -8.26 -0.55 2.17
C LEU A 46 -6.79 -0.94 2.40
N ALA A 47 -6.40 -2.17 2.09
CA ALA A 47 -5.00 -2.60 2.16
C ALA A 47 -4.12 -1.79 1.19
N VAL A 48 -4.58 -1.59 -0.06
CA VAL A 48 -3.90 -0.70 -1.02
C VAL A 48 -3.81 0.73 -0.48
N GLN A 49 -4.87 1.25 0.14
CA GLN A 49 -4.82 2.58 0.75
C GLN A 49 -3.77 2.68 1.87
N ALA A 50 -3.62 1.65 2.69
CA ALA A 50 -2.61 1.61 3.75
C ALA A 50 -1.19 1.65 3.18
N LEU A 51 -0.92 0.90 2.10
CA LEU A 51 0.38 0.93 1.41
C LEU A 51 0.72 2.32 0.86
N PHE A 52 -0.26 3.04 0.30
CA PHE A 52 -0.05 4.43 -0.13
C PHE A 52 0.21 5.37 1.05
N ARG A 53 -0.42 5.13 2.20
CA ARG A 53 -0.24 5.94 3.41
C ARG A 53 1.08 5.69 4.11
N GLN A 54 1.68 4.50 3.97
CA GLN A 54 3.02 4.20 4.49
C GLN A 54 4.09 5.18 3.99
N HIS A 55 3.88 5.75 2.80
CA HIS A 55 4.79 6.74 2.20
C HIS A 55 4.28 8.18 2.30
N ALA A 56 3.31 8.47 3.18
CA ALA A 56 2.75 9.81 3.33
C ALA A 56 3.75 10.85 3.85
N ASP A 57 4.76 10.42 4.61
CA ASP A 57 5.77 11.30 5.21
C ASP A 57 6.91 11.67 4.25
N VAL A 58 6.94 11.08 3.05
CA VAL A 58 7.96 11.35 2.04
C VAL A 58 7.73 12.72 1.40
N LYS A 59 8.62 13.67 1.68
CA LYS A 59 8.53 15.07 1.19
C LYS A 59 9.36 15.34 -0.05
N ASP A 60 10.39 14.54 -0.33
CA ASP A 60 11.27 14.75 -1.49
C ASP A 60 10.55 14.35 -2.79
N PRO A 61 10.31 15.28 -3.74
CA PRO A 61 9.63 14.98 -5.00
C PRO A 61 10.34 13.90 -5.84
N ARG A 62 11.67 13.78 -5.78
CA ARG A 62 12.40 12.77 -6.55
C ARG A 62 12.09 11.36 -6.08
N VAL A 63 11.95 11.19 -4.77
CA VAL A 63 11.59 9.92 -4.14
C VAL A 63 10.13 9.58 -4.48
N VAL A 64 9.24 10.58 -4.46
CA VAL A 64 7.84 10.40 -4.85
C VAL A 64 7.72 9.91 -6.30
N ASP A 65 8.44 10.52 -7.24
CA ASP A 65 8.44 10.10 -8.65
C ASP A 65 8.98 8.68 -8.84
N MET A 66 10.03 8.32 -8.11
CA MET A 66 10.55 6.95 -8.09
C MET A 66 9.52 5.96 -7.54
N LEU A 67 8.84 6.28 -6.44
CA LEU A 67 7.81 5.42 -5.85
C LEU A 67 6.62 5.23 -6.79
N ILE A 68 6.19 6.29 -7.48
CA ILE A 68 5.15 6.22 -8.50
C ILE A 68 5.58 5.31 -9.65
N THR A 69 6.83 5.42 -10.10
CA THR A 69 7.37 4.57 -11.17
C THR A 69 7.38 3.10 -10.75
N LYS A 70 7.86 2.78 -9.54
CA LYS A 70 7.84 1.42 -8.98
C LYS A 70 6.42 0.86 -8.88
N ALA A 71 5.47 1.66 -8.39
CA ALA A 71 4.08 1.23 -8.27
C ALA A 71 3.38 1.01 -9.62
N ASN A 72 3.77 1.75 -10.67
CA ASN A 72 3.29 1.47 -12.03
C ASN A 72 3.85 0.17 -12.58
N MET A 73 5.15 -0.10 -12.36
CA MET A 73 5.78 -1.37 -12.74
C MET A 73 5.10 -2.55 -12.05
N GLU A 74 4.88 -2.44 -10.74
CA GLU A 74 4.17 -3.45 -9.94
C GLU A 74 2.77 -3.77 -10.50
N LEU A 75 2.04 -2.73 -10.90
CA LEU A 75 0.71 -2.87 -11.49
C LEU A 75 0.77 -3.54 -12.87
N GLU A 76 1.74 -3.19 -13.71
CA GLU A 76 1.93 -3.81 -15.02
C GLU A 76 2.26 -5.30 -14.89
N GLU A 77 3.19 -5.66 -13.99
CA GLU A 77 3.54 -7.06 -13.68
C GLU A 77 2.32 -7.86 -13.20
N THR A 78 1.44 -7.22 -12.45
CA THR A 78 0.18 -7.82 -11.95
C THR A 78 -0.86 -8.00 -13.07
N LEU A 79 -1.01 -7.00 -13.95
CA LEU A 79 -1.97 -7.05 -15.05
C LEU A 79 -1.54 -8.01 -16.16
N MET A 80 -0.24 -8.10 -16.44
CA MET A 80 0.36 -8.99 -17.43
C MET A 80 0.58 -10.41 -16.89
N GLN A 81 0.21 -10.67 -15.63
CA GLN A 81 0.35 -11.96 -14.97
C GLN A 81 1.80 -12.47 -14.90
N TRP A 82 2.77 -11.57 -14.77
CA TRP A 82 4.17 -11.95 -14.54
C TRP A 82 4.41 -12.37 -13.09
N LYS A 83 3.57 -11.91 -12.15
CA LYS A 83 3.58 -12.34 -10.75
C LYS A 83 2.70 -13.56 -10.52
N GLN A 84 3.09 -14.36 -9.53
CA GLN A 84 2.26 -15.42 -8.94
C GLN A 84 1.35 -14.90 -7.81
N LYS A 85 0.29 -15.67 -7.51
CA LYS A 85 -0.68 -15.40 -6.44
C LYS A 85 -0.05 -15.10 -5.08
N VAL A 86 1.02 -15.83 -4.71
CA VAL A 86 1.68 -15.69 -3.40
C VAL A 86 2.20 -14.26 -3.18
N HIS A 87 2.77 -13.62 -4.20
CA HIS A 87 3.29 -12.25 -4.09
C HIS A 87 2.17 -11.23 -3.81
N LEU A 88 1.00 -11.42 -4.40
CA LEU A 88 -0.14 -10.54 -4.17
C LEU A 88 -0.76 -10.79 -2.79
N MET A 89 -0.79 -12.05 -2.34
CA MET A 89 -1.27 -12.40 -1.01
C MET A 89 -0.39 -11.75 0.07
N THR A 90 0.93 -11.88 -0.03
CA THR A 90 1.86 -11.24 0.93
C THR A 90 1.75 -9.72 0.89
N LEU A 91 1.61 -9.11 -0.29
CA LEU A 91 1.42 -7.66 -0.43
C LEU A 91 0.12 -7.17 0.24
N LEU A 92 -0.99 -7.85 0.00
CA LEU A 92 -2.30 -7.49 0.57
C LEU A 92 -2.35 -7.74 2.08
N GLU A 93 -1.73 -8.82 2.55
CA GLU A 93 -1.60 -9.12 3.98
C GLU A 93 -0.72 -8.09 4.69
N HIS A 94 0.38 -7.66 4.09
CA HIS A 94 1.20 -6.56 4.60
C HIS A 94 0.38 -5.26 4.72
N GLY A 95 -0.36 -4.90 3.66
CA GLY A 95 -1.25 -3.72 3.70
C GLY A 95 -2.36 -3.85 4.77
N LYS A 96 -2.86 -5.05 5.03
CA LYS A 96 -3.81 -5.32 6.12
C LYS A 96 -3.14 -5.17 7.49
N ALA A 97 -1.92 -5.67 7.67
CA ALA A 97 -1.16 -5.55 8.90
C ALA A 97 -0.88 -4.09 9.28
N LEU A 98 -0.55 -3.23 8.30
CA LEU A 98 -0.37 -1.79 8.52
C LEU A 98 -1.64 -1.07 9.01
N ARG A 99 -2.82 -1.63 8.71
CA ARG A 99 -4.11 -1.06 9.12
C ARG A 99 -4.52 -1.51 10.52
N THR A 100 -4.23 -2.76 10.86
CA THR A 100 -4.47 -3.27 12.20
C THR A 100 -3.49 -2.55 13.11
N PRO A 101 -3.94 -1.75 14.10
CA PRO A 101 -3.00 -1.19 15.06
C PRO A 101 -2.23 -2.36 15.65
N ALA A 102 -0.89 -2.28 15.68
CA ALA A 102 -0.10 -3.16 16.52
C ALA A 102 -0.79 -3.16 17.89
N PRO A 103 -1.11 -4.34 18.45
CA PRO A 103 -1.88 -4.38 19.67
C PRO A 103 -1.16 -3.47 20.69
N ALA A 104 -1.92 -2.59 21.35
CA ALA A 104 -1.38 -1.70 22.37
C ALA A 104 -1.05 -2.54 23.60
N VAL A 105 0.18 -3.06 23.67
CA VAL A 105 0.57 -4.03 24.68
C VAL A 105 2.05 -3.84 24.98
N ASP A 106 2.33 -2.79 25.74
CA ASP A 106 3.41 -2.78 26.72
C ASP A 106 3.10 -3.76 27.87
N SER A 107 2.59 -4.96 27.55
CA SER A 107 2.30 -6.01 28.52
C SER A 107 3.59 -6.78 28.77
N ALA A 108 3.94 -6.97 30.05
CA ALA A 108 5.14 -7.69 30.45
C ALA A 108 5.26 -9.10 29.84
N GLU A 109 4.13 -9.71 29.46
CA GLU A 109 4.08 -11.01 28.79
C GLU A 109 4.72 -10.97 27.39
N GLN A 110 4.52 -9.91 26.62
CA GLN A 110 5.12 -9.79 25.27
C GLN A 110 6.60 -9.45 25.32
N ALA A 111 7.01 -8.64 26.30
CA ALA A 111 8.44 -8.43 26.59
C ALA A 111 9.11 -9.73 27.03
N LEU A 112 8.43 -10.54 27.85
CA LEU A 112 8.93 -11.86 28.27
C LEU A 112 8.96 -12.86 27.11
N GLU A 113 7.94 -12.92 26.26
CA GLU A 113 7.93 -13.77 25.06
C GLU A 113 9.03 -13.37 24.08
N LYS A 114 9.24 -12.07 23.87
CA LYS A 114 10.31 -11.53 23.04
C LYS A 114 11.69 -11.85 23.58
N PHE A 115 11.88 -11.70 24.89
CA PHE A 115 13.10 -12.07 25.61
C PHE A 115 13.35 -13.59 25.54
N LEU A 116 12.33 -14.43 25.75
CA LEU A 116 12.45 -15.89 25.65
C LEU A 116 12.70 -16.37 24.21
N ALA A 117 12.21 -15.63 23.22
CA ALA A 117 12.48 -15.88 21.80
C ALA A 117 13.90 -15.48 21.38
N GLY A 118 14.66 -14.77 22.24
CA GLY A 118 16.02 -14.30 21.94
C GLY A 118 16.08 -13.27 20.81
N VAL A 119 14.97 -12.54 20.58
CA VAL A 119 14.93 -11.41 19.65
C VAL A 119 15.32 -10.17 20.43
N ASP A 120 16.61 -9.86 20.42
CA ASP A 120 17.13 -8.59 20.97
C ASP A 120 16.65 -7.44 20.05
N ASP A 121 15.90 -6.48 20.61
CA ASP A 121 15.65 -5.21 19.92
C ASP A 121 16.92 -4.36 20.03
N ASP A 122 17.72 -4.32 18.97
CA ASP A 122 18.82 -3.36 18.83
C ASP A 122 18.33 -1.92 18.50
N GLU A 123 17.02 -1.65 18.60
CA GLU A 123 16.40 -0.37 18.19
C GLU A 123 16.36 0.69 19.32
N ASP A 124 17.03 0.46 20.46
CA ASP A 124 17.21 1.46 21.53
C ASP A 124 18.47 2.36 21.34
N GLU A 125 19.13 2.32 20.18
CA GLU A 125 20.14 3.31 19.78
C GLU A 125 19.58 4.35 18.78
N LEU A 126 18.81 5.33 19.29
CA LEU A 126 18.86 6.78 18.93
C LEU A 126 17.67 7.59 19.50
#